data_AF-A0A2M9WMY1-F1
#
_entry.id   AF-A0A2M9WMY1-F1
#
_cell.length_a   1.000
_cell.length_b   1.000
_cell.length_c   1.000
_cell.angle_alpha   90.00
_cell.angle_beta   90.00
_cell.angle_gamma   90.00
#
_symmetry.space_group_name_H-M   'P 1'
#
loop_
_entity.id
_entity.type
_entity.pdbx_description
1 polymer ?
#
loop_
_entity_poly.entity_id
_entity_poly.type
_entity_poly.pdbx_seq_one_letter_code
_entity_poly.pdbx_strand_id
1 'polypeptide(L)'
;MGVDTVGLKGAPFTIKIENGQEVKAGDEIAEMDLDEIKAKGLDTTIMVLITNSADKISGLDVTEGEAKAGEVVATAYLKTAEAEDTSSKKLSYPELASFIIKNVGGKENVNNVIHCITRLRFYLKDESKANDDVLKNQRGILDVMHASGQYQVVIGNEVTNVFDEVVKQLGPLDSEAAPAPEAVSYTHLKKKKQKYIT
;
A
#
# COMPACT_ATOMS: atom_id res chain seq x y z
N MET A 1 7.22 -30.08 1.04
CA MET A 1 8.57 -30.53 1.42
C MET A 1 9.05 -31.51 0.37
N GLY A 2 10.18 -31.22 -0.28
CA GLY A 2 10.70 -32.03 -1.39
C GLY A 2 9.96 -31.82 -2.72
N VAL A 3 10.70 -31.94 -3.82
CA VAL A 3 10.15 -32.03 -5.18
C VAL A 3 9.86 -33.50 -5.48
N ASP A 4 8.67 -33.82 -6.01
CA ASP A 4 8.24 -35.18 -6.39
C ASP A 4 8.21 -36.25 -5.27
N THR A 5 8.17 -35.85 -4.00
CA THR A 5 8.21 -36.77 -2.85
C THR A 5 6.83 -37.31 -2.42
N VAL A 6 5.75 -36.95 -3.10
CA VAL A 6 4.37 -37.39 -2.77
C VAL A 6 4.24 -38.92 -2.76
N GLY A 7 4.96 -39.61 -3.66
CA GLY A 7 4.98 -41.06 -3.74
C GLY A 7 5.56 -41.77 -2.51
N LEU A 8 6.26 -41.04 -1.64
CA LEU A 8 6.87 -41.57 -0.42
C LEU A 8 5.88 -41.72 0.75
N LYS A 9 4.62 -41.26 0.57
CA LYS A 9 3.53 -41.38 1.54
C LYS A 9 3.88 -40.85 2.94
N GLY A 10 4.75 -39.84 3.00
CA GLY A 10 5.18 -39.23 4.26
C GLY A 10 6.24 -40.00 5.04
N ALA A 11 6.68 -41.20 4.60
CA ALA A 11 7.64 -42.02 5.35
C ALA A 11 8.94 -41.31 5.78
N PRO A 12 9.61 -40.51 4.92
CA PRO A 12 10.85 -39.83 5.31
C PRO A 12 10.62 -38.47 5.98
N PHE A 13 9.38 -38.12 6.33
CA PHE A 13 9.04 -36.81 6.88
C PHE A 13 8.29 -36.94 8.21
N THR A 14 8.78 -36.26 9.25
CA THR A 14 8.09 -36.16 10.53
C THR A 14 7.68 -34.71 10.76
N ILE A 15 6.37 -34.43 10.76
CA ILE A 15 5.85 -33.09 11.08
C ILE A 15 5.77 -32.94 12.60
N LYS A 16 6.33 -31.85 13.13
CA LYS A 16 6.41 -31.58 14.58
C LYS A 16 5.40 -30.53 15.07
N ILE A 17 4.64 -29.94 14.16
CA ILE A 17 3.66 -28.89 14.44
C ILE A 17 2.25 -29.29 14.01
N GLU A 18 1.26 -28.62 14.58
CA GLU A 18 -0.15 -28.82 14.22
C GLU A 18 -0.71 -27.66 13.39
N ASN A 19 -1.77 -27.92 12.63
CA ASN A 19 -2.47 -26.87 11.88
C ASN A 19 -3.04 -25.81 12.82
N GLY A 20 -2.71 -24.55 12.57
CA GLY A 20 -3.13 -23.42 13.40
C GLY A 20 -2.23 -23.14 14.60
N GLN A 21 -1.17 -23.94 14.81
CA GLN A 21 -0.16 -23.66 15.82
C GLN A 21 0.60 -22.37 15.48
N GLU A 22 0.74 -21.50 16.48
CA GLU A 22 1.64 -20.34 16.40
C GLU A 22 3.07 -20.82 16.65
N VAL A 23 4.00 -20.43 15.77
CA VAL A 23 5.41 -20.84 15.81
C VAL A 23 6.31 -19.61 15.94
N LYS A 24 7.46 -19.80 16.58
CA LYS A 24 8.49 -18.79 16.80
C LYS A 24 9.79 -19.19 16.12
N ALA A 25 10.67 -18.21 15.90
CA ALA A 25 11.99 -18.48 15.36
C ALA A 25 12.75 -19.45 16.26
N GLY A 26 13.24 -20.54 15.66
CA GLY A 26 13.91 -21.64 16.37
C GLY A 26 13.02 -22.85 16.67
N ASP A 27 11.69 -22.74 16.46
CA ASP A 27 10.81 -23.90 16.60
C ASP A 27 11.05 -24.92 15.48
N GLU A 28 11.07 -26.20 15.85
CA GLU A 28 11.20 -27.29 14.90
C GLU A 28 9.87 -27.55 14.20
N ILE A 29 9.83 -27.36 12.89
CA ILE A 29 8.61 -27.49 12.09
C ILE A 29 8.43 -28.92 11.56
N ALA A 30 9.51 -29.50 11.04
CA ALA A 30 9.53 -30.85 10.50
C ALA A 30 10.96 -31.41 10.47
N GLU A 31 11.07 -32.73 10.46
CA GLU A 31 12.30 -33.47 10.18
C GLU A 31 12.18 -34.19 8.84
N MET A 32 13.33 -34.33 8.15
CA MET A 32 13.44 -34.96 6.84
C MET A 32 14.65 -35.90 6.83
N ASP A 33 14.43 -37.16 6.48
CA ASP A 33 15.50 -38.12 6.24
C ASP A 33 16.05 -37.95 4.82
N LEU A 34 17.20 -37.28 4.71
CA LEU A 34 17.85 -37.02 3.42
C LEU A 34 18.43 -38.29 2.77
N ASP A 35 18.85 -39.26 3.58
CA ASP A 35 19.49 -40.48 3.08
C ASP A 35 18.46 -41.42 2.47
N GLU A 36 17.27 -41.54 3.08
CA GLU A 36 16.16 -42.30 2.50
C GLU A 36 15.68 -41.70 1.17
N ILE A 37 15.64 -40.37 1.07
CA ILE A 37 15.21 -39.66 -0.15
C ILE A 37 16.23 -39.86 -1.27
N LYS A 38 17.52 -39.73 -0.97
CA LYS A 38 18.61 -40.01 -1.93
C LYS A 38 18.64 -41.47 -2.36
N ALA A 39 18.41 -42.42 -1.43
CA ALA A 39 18.35 -43.84 -1.75
C ALA A 39 17.24 -44.19 -2.75
N LYS A 40 16.19 -43.37 -2.82
CA LYS A 40 15.10 -43.48 -3.80
C LYS A 40 15.36 -42.70 -5.09
N GLY A 41 16.53 -42.09 -5.25
CA GLY A 41 16.94 -41.34 -6.44
C GLY A 41 16.19 -40.02 -6.61
N LEU A 42 15.66 -39.46 -5.53
CA LEU A 42 14.88 -38.22 -5.55
C LEU A 42 15.72 -37.02 -5.15
N ASP A 43 15.35 -35.85 -5.68
CA ASP A 43 16.00 -34.59 -5.38
C ASP A 43 15.67 -34.12 -3.95
N THR A 44 16.67 -33.66 -3.21
CA THR A 44 16.52 -33.17 -1.83
C THR A 44 16.19 -31.68 -1.76
N THR A 45 15.84 -31.04 -2.87
CA THR A 45 15.46 -29.62 -2.95
C THR A 45 14.23 -29.35 -2.09
N ILE A 46 14.34 -28.37 -1.21
CA ILE A 46 13.26 -27.92 -0.34
C ILE A 46 12.77 -26.57 -0.85
N MET A 47 11.49 -26.51 -1.22
CA MET A 47 10.80 -25.25 -1.50
C MET A 47 10.03 -24.79 -0.27
N VAL A 48 10.23 -23.53 0.11
CA VAL A 48 9.44 -22.85 1.14
C VAL A 48 8.51 -21.88 0.44
N LEU A 49 7.20 -22.03 0.67
CA LEU A 49 6.17 -21.18 0.08
C LEU A 49 5.45 -20.37 1.18
N ILE A 50 5.46 -19.04 1.03
CA ILE A 50 4.72 -18.12 1.90
C ILE A 50 3.51 -17.63 1.11
N THR A 51 2.36 -18.28 1.33
CA THR A 51 1.14 -18.08 0.52
C THR A 51 0.40 -16.78 0.84
N ASN A 52 0.60 -16.22 2.03
CA ASN A 52 0.02 -14.94 2.46
C ASN A 52 1.02 -13.78 2.37
N SER A 53 2.08 -13.93 1.59
CA SER A 53 3.16 -12.94 1.47
C SER A 53 2.65 -11.56 1.06
N ALA A 54 1.71 -11.51 0.11
CA ALA A 54 1.08 -10.26 -0.32
C ALA A 54 0.39 -9.49 0.82
N ASP A 55 -0.17 -10.18 1.81
CA ASP A 55 -0.90 -9.54 2.91
C ASP A 55 -0.04 -9.28 4.15
N LYS A 56 1.03 -10.07 4.35
CA LYS A 56 1.77 -10.11 5.61
C LYS A 56 3.23 -9.73 5.51
N ILE A 57 3.84 -9.76 4.32
CA ILE A 57 5.27 -9.54 4.13
C ILE A 57 5.49 -8.24 3.34
N SER A 58 6.32 -7.34 3.86
CA SER A 58 6.73 -6.08 3.22
C SER A 58 8.00 -6.24 2.38
N GLY A 59 8.81 -7.23 2.69
CA GLY A 59 10.04 -7.53 1.95
C GLY A 59 10.60 -8.90 2.33
N LEU A 60 11.46 -9.43 1.47
CA LEU A 60 12.17 -10.69 1.69
C LEU A 60 13.59 -10.54 1.15
N ASP A 61 14.57 -10.60 2.04
CA ASP A 61 15.98 -10.67 1.66
C ASP A 61 16.40 -12.13 1.66
N VAL A 62 16.92 -12.61 0.54
CA VAL A 62 17.43 -13.98 0.39
C VAL A 62 18.92 -13.92 0.15
N THR A 63 19.67 -14.67 0.93
CA THR A 63 21.10 -14.90 0.70
C THR A 63 21.23 -16.14 -0.18
N GLU A 64 21.63 -15.93 -1.43
CA GLU A 64 21.87 -17.01 -2.38
C GLU A 64 23.27 -17.60 -2.19
N GLY A 65 23.40 -18.91 -2.38
CA GLY A 65 24.67 -19.64 -2.31
C GLY A 65 24.63 -20.86 -1.40
N GLU A 66 25.80 -21.40 -1.10
CA GLU A 66 25.95 -22.46 -0.11
C GLU A 66 25.77 -21.89 1.30
N ALA A 67 25.02 -22.59 2.14
CA ALA A 67 24.79 -22.23 3.54
C ALA A 67 25.00 -23.44 4.45
N LYS A 68 25.42 -23.20 5.68
CA LYS A 68 25.54 -24.27 6.70
C LYS A 68 24.22 -24.47 7.44
N ALA A 69 24.02 -25.67 7.98
CA ALA A 69 22.88 -25.93 8.85
C ALA A 69 22.85 -24.93 10.03
N GLY A 70 21.69 -24.29 10.23
CA GLY A 70 21.49 -23.26 11.25
C GLY A 70 21.85 -21.83 10.81
N GLU A 71 22.38 -21.64 9.60
CA GLU A 71 22.62 -20.32 9.04
C GLU A 71 21.32 -19.69 8.52
N VAL A 72 21.14 -18.39 8.76
CA VAL A 72 19.98 -17.65 8.26
C VAL A 72 20.19 -17.35 6.78
N VAL A 73 19.42 -18.02 5.92
CA VAL A 73 19.49 -17.84 4.46
C VAL A 73 18.44 -16.87 3.91
N ALA A 74 17.45 -16.51 4.71
CA ALA A 74 16.45 -15.52 4.32
C ALA A 74 15.90 -14.78 5.53
N THR A 75 15.64 -13.48 5.37
CA THR A 75 14.97 -12.63 6.36
C THR A 75 13.70 -12.06 5.74
N ALA A 76 12.56 -12.39 6.33
CA ALA A 76 11.27 -11.84 5.91
C ALA A 76 10.89 -10.67 6.82
N TYR A 77 10.51 -9.55 6.22
CA TYR A 77 10.03 -8.38 6.95
C TYR A 77 8.51 -8.40 6.97
N LEU A 78 7.93 -8.38 8.17
CA LEU A 78 6.48 -8.33 8.33
C LEU A 78 5.98 -6.93 7.98
N LYS A 79 4.81 -6.86 7.36
CA LYS A 79 4.01 -5.63 7.33
C LYS A 79 3.63 -5.32 8.78
N THR A 80 4.23 -4.28 9.36
CA THR A 80 3.81 -3.76 10.67
C THR A 80 2.44 -3.14 10.55
N ALA A 81 1.59 -3.32 11.57
CA ALA A 81 0.23 -2.77 11.63
C ALA A 81 0.15 -1.23 11.52
N GLU A 82 1.29 -0.53 11.50
CA GLU A 82 1.41 0.93 11.37
C GLU A 82 1.85 1.39 9.97
N ALA A 83 2.20 0.47 9.07
CA ALA A 83 2.30 0.75 7.64
C ALA A 83 1.04 0.16 6.97
N GLU A 84 -0.06 0.92 7.03
CA GLU A 84 -1.27 0.58 6.26
C GLU A 84 -0.94 0.65 4.76
N ASP A 85 -0.58 -0.51 4.21
CA ASP A 85 -0.63 -0.76 2.78
C ASP A 85 -2.10 -0.76 2.35
N THR A 86 -2.57 0.43 1.99
CA THR A 86 -3.94 0.70 1.57
C THR A 86 -4.25 0.25 0.14
N SER A 87 -3.30 -0.40 -0.56
CA SER A 87 -3.49 -0.88 -1.95
C SER A 87 -4.67 -1.87 -2.13
N SER A 88 -5.11 -2.55 -1.08
CA SER A 88 -6.20 -3.55 -1.14
C SER A 88 -7.61 -2.98 -0.91
N LYS A 89 -7.75 -1.80 -0.29
CA LYS A 89 -9.06 -1.21 0.05
C LYS A 89 -9.25 0.12 -0.69
N LYS A 90 -10.17 0.16 -1.66
CA LYS A 90 -10.61 1.44 -2.24
C LYS A 90 -11.30 2.25 -1.14
N LEU A 91 -10.66 3.33 -0.68
CA LEU A 91 -11.23 4.24 0.29
C LEU A 91 -12.46 4.96 -0.29
N SER A 92 -13.44 5.26 0.56
CA SER A 92 -14.50 6.22 0.22
C SER A 92 -13.90 7.63 0.04
N TYR A 93 -14.60 8.55 -0.63
CA TYR A 93 -14.06 9.90 -0.83
C TYR A 93 -13.68 10.64 0.47
N PRO A 94 -14.45 10.56 1.58
CA PRO A 94 -14.05 11.17 2.85
C PRO A 94 -12.81 10.53 3.48
N GLU A 95 -12.67 9.20 3.37
CA GLU A 95 -11.49 8.48 3.86
C GLU A 95 -10.27 8.82 3.01
N LEU A 96 -10.42 8.87 1.68
CA LEU A 96 -9.35 9.24 0.75
C LEU A 96 -8.90 10.68 0.97
N ALA A 97 -9.84 11.61 1.19
CA ALA A 97 -9.52 12.99 1.54
C ALA A 97 -8.74 13.08 2.86
N SER A 98 -9.19 12.35 3.91
CA SER A 98 -8.47 12.27 5.19
C SER A 98 -7.05 11.74 5.02
N PHE A 99 -6.92 10.68 4.22
CA PHE A 99 -5.65 10.04 3.90
C PHE A 99 -4.70 10.98 3.16
N ILE A 100 -5.20 11.71 2.16
CA ILE A 100 -4.41 12.68 1.40
C ILE A 100 -3.93 13.80 2.33
N ILE A 101 -4.83 14.42 3.10
CA ILE A 101 -4.50 15.51 4.03
C ILE A 101 -3.42 15.09 5.04
N LYS A 102 -3.54 13.88 5.61
CA LYS A 102 -2.55 13.34 6.54
C LYS A 102 -1.17 13.20 5.88
N ASN A 103 -1.14 12.63 4.66
CA ASN A 103 0.11 12.31 3.99
C ASN A 103 0.74 13.44 3.18
N VAL A 104 0.06 14.58 3.03
CA VAL A 104 0.70 15.83 2.58
C VAL A 104 1.30 16.64 3.74
N GLY A 105 1.37 16.06 4.94
CA GLY A 105 1.95 16.68 6.13
C GLY A 105 0.94 17.35 7.07
N GLY A 106 -0.36 17.05 6.95
CA GLY A 106 -1.41 17.56 7.82
C GLY A 106 -2.07 18.84 7.32
N LYS A 107 -3.17 19.25 7.98
CA LYS A 107 -3.95 20.44 7.60
C LYS A 107 -3.11 21.71 7.72
N GLU A 108 -2.28 21.76 8.75
CA GLU A 108 -1.36 22.84 9.07
C GLU A 108 -0.30 23.05 8.00
N ASN A 109 0.00 22.02 7.19
CA ASN A 109 0.97 22.09 6.10
C ASN A 109 0.34 22.56 4.78
N VAL A 110 -0.98 22.64 4.69
CA VAL A 110 -1.68 23.07 3.47
C VAL A 110 -2.00 24.56 3.56
N ASN A 111 -1.42 25.37 2.67
CA ASN A 111 -1.81 26.77 2.50
C ASN A 111 -3.09 26.88 1.68
N ASN A 112 -3.15 26.14 0.58
CA ASN A 112 -4.29 26.18 -0.34
C ASN A 112 -4.39 24.87 -1.14
N VAL A 113 -5.57 24.56 -1.64
CA VAL A 113 -5.82 23.44 -2.54
C VAL A 113 -6.74 23.86 -3.68
N ILE A 114 -6.38 23.50 -4.90
CA ILE A 114 -7.22 23.63 -6.08
C ILE A 114 -7.31 22.27 -6.78
N HIS A 115 -8.21 22.13 -7.75
CA HIS A 115 -8.26 20.93 -8.59
C HIS A 115 -8.42 21.27 -10.06
N CYS A 116 -7.89 20.41 -10.92
CA CYS A 116 -8.23 20.37 -12.34
C CYS A 116 -9.07 19.12 -12.62
N ILE A 117 -9.26 18.77 -13.91
CA ILE A 117 -10.12 17.65 -14.33
C ILE A 117 -9.67 16.30 -13.74
N THR A 118 -8.38 16.12 -13.44
CA THR A 118 -7.85 14.83 -12.98
C THR A 118 -6.95 14.88 -11.75
N ARG A 119 -6.63 16.07 -11.21
CA ARG A 119 -5.61 16.23 -10.16
C ARG A 119 -6.03 17.22 -9.09
N LEU A 120 -5.68 16.90 -7.84
CA LEU A 120 -5.60 17.88 -6.76
C LEU A 120 -4.23 18.55 -6.82
N ARG A 121 -4.18 19.85 -6.55
CA ARG A 121 -2.95 20.65 -6.52
C ARG A 121 -2.91 21.37 -5.18
N PHE A 122 -2.00 20.94 -4.33
CA PHE A 122 -1.76 21.52 -3.02
C PHE A 122 -0.62 22.52 -3.10
N TYR A 123 -0.82 23.65 -2.43
CA TYR A 123 0.24 24.58 -2.08
C TYR A 123 0.63 24.27 -0.64
N LEU A 124 1.76 23.59 -0.47
CA LEU A 124 2.24 23.17 0.85
C LEU A 124 3.16 24.25 1.42
N LYS A 125 3.20 24.35 2.76
CA LYS A 125 4.21 25.15 3.47
C LYS A 125 5.58 24.50 3.36
N ASP A 126 5.62 23.17 3.45
CA ASP A 126 6.83 22.37 3.40
C ASP A 126 6.55 21.05 2.67
N GLU A 127 7.09 20.89 1.46
CA GLU A 127 6.91 19.66 0.66
C GLU A 127 7.63 18.45 1.27
N SER A 128 8.66 18.64 2.10
CA SER A 128 9.42 17.53 2.70
C SER A 128 8.63 16.73 3.73
N LYS A 129 7.50 17.26 4.20
CA LYS A 129 6.55 16.57 5.10
C LYS A 129 5.57 15.68 4.37
N ALA A 130 5.55 15.72 3.03
CA ALA A 130 4.68 14.89 2.24
C ALA A 130 5.31 13.50 2.02
N ASN A 131 4.47 12.48 2.07
CA ASN A 131 4.86 11.07 1.90
C ASN A 131 4.44 10.59 0.51
N ASP A 132 5.27 10.86 -0.50
CA ASP A 132 5.05 10.48 -1.90
C ASP A 132 4.73 8.99 -2.06
N ASP A 133 5.56 8.13 -1.47
CA ASP A 133 5.44 6.68 -1.63
C ASP A 133 4.13 6.16 -1.03
N VAL A 134 3.70 6.71 0.10
CA VAL A 134 2.43 6.33 0.73
C VAL A 134 1.24 6.77 -0.13
N LEU A 135 1.31 7.95 -0.72
CA LEU A 135 0.25 8.47 -1.60
C LEU A 135 0.18 7.69 -2.92
N LYS A 136 1.32 7.35 -3.53
CA LYS A 136 1.37 6.57 -4.79
C LYS A 136 0.86 5.14 -4.61
N ASN A 137 1.06 4.55 -3.44
CA ASN A 137 0.64 3.18 -3.14
C ASN A 137 -0.83 3.05 -2.66
N GLN A 138 -1.60 4.15 -2.67
CA GLN A 138 -3.01 4.14 -2.29
C GLN A 138 -3.93 3.89 -3.48
N ARG A 139 -4.85 2.92 -3.36
CA ARG A 139 -5.85 2.64 -4.39
C ARG A 139 -6.81 3.83 -4.56
N GLY A 140 -6.77 4.44 -5.75
CA GLY A 140 -7.54 5.65 -6.09
C GLY A 140 -6.66 6.88 -6.30
N ILE A 141 -5.36 6.77 -6.02
CA ILE A 141 -4.33 7.71 -6.46
C ILE A 141 -3.55 7.02 -7.58
N LEU A 142 -3.43 7.70 -8.72
CA LEU A 142 -2.75 7.19 -9.91
C LEU A 142 -1.27 7.56 -9.92
N ASP A 143 -0.94 8.75 -9.40
CA ASP A 143 0.42 9.27 -9.37
C ASP A 143 0.53 10.49 -8.44
N VAL A 144 1.76 10.85 -8.07
CA VAL A 144 2.10 12.08 -7.37
C VAL A 144 3.25 12.77 -8.09
N MET A 145 3.12 14.08 -8.33
CA MET A 145 4.10 14.88 -9.05
C MET A 145 4.27 16.27 -8.45
N HIS A 146 5.47 16.82 -8.60
CA HIS A 146 5.86 18.13 -8.08
C HIS A 146 6.22 19.02 -9.26
N ALA A 147 5.49 20.12 -9.44
CA ALA A 147 5.80 21.07 -10.50
C ALA A 147 5.35 22.48 -10.13
N SER A 148 6.19 23.47 -10.44
CA SER A 148 5.88 24.90 -10.26
C SER A 148 5.46 25.27 -8.83
N GLY A 149 6.09 24.65 -7.82
CA GLY A 149 5.76 24.87 -6.40
C GLY A 149 4.39 24.32 -5.98
N GLN A 150 3.84 23.39 -6.76
CA GLN A 150 2.60 22.68 -6.44
C GLN A 150 2.88 21.18 -6.26
N TYR A 151 2.36 20.66 -5.16
CA TYR A 151 2.29 19.22 -4.89
C TYR A 151 1.00 18.67 -5.51
N GLN A 152 1.12 17.81 -6.52
CA GLN A 152 -0.04 17.33 -7.29
C GLN A 152 -0.32 15.86 -7.04
N VAL A 153 -1.56 15.55 -6.70
CA VAL A 153 -2.07 14.18 -6.53
C VAL A 153 -3.01 13.86 -7.68
N VAL A 154 -2.68 12.87 -8.50
CA VAL A 154 -3.48 12.44 -9.64
C VAL A 154 -4.52 11.43 -9.18
N ILE A 155 -5.81 11.74 -9.34
CA ILE A 155 -6.93 10.90 -8.90
C ILE A 155 -7.70 10.33 -10.11
N GLY A 156 -7.78 11.10 -11.19
CA GLY A 156 -8.59 10.77 -12.36
C GLY A 156 -9.97 11.43 -12.32
N ASN A 157 -10.97 10.77 -12.89
CA ASN A 157 -12.33 11.31 -13.08
C ASN A 157 -13.09 11.60 -11.77
N GLU A 158 -12.65 11.02 -10.65
CA GLU A 158 -13.29 11.17 -9.34
C GLU A 158 -12.78 12.38 -8.53
N VAL A 159 -11.89 13.19 -9.11
CA VAL A 159 -11.22 14.28 -8.40
C VAL A 159 -12.17 15.29 -7.76
N THR A 160 -13.31 15.60 -8.38
CA THR A 160 -14.28 16.56 -7.83
C THR A 160 -14.85 16.09 -6.50
N ASN A 161 -15.23 14.81 -6.41
CA ASN A 161 -15.80 14.23 -5.19
C ASN A 161 -14.76 14.22 -4.05
N VAL A 162 -13.50 13.95 -4.36
CA VAL A 162 -12.42 13.97 -3.37
C VAL A 162 -12.09 15.41 -2.95
N PHE A 163 -12.07 16.35 -3.89
CA PHE A 163 -11.83 17.76 -3.61
C PHE A 163 -12.86 18.34 -2.63
N ASP A 164 -14.14 18.06 -2.84
CA ASP A 164 -15.22 18.55 -1.98
C ASP A 164 -15.03 18.10 -0.53
N GLU A 165 -14.64 16.84 -0.32
CA GLU A 165 -14.33 16.31 1.01
C GLU A 165 -13.02 16.88 1.58
N VAL A 166 -12.00 17.11 0.76
CA VAL A 166 -10.76 17.76 1.19
C VAL A 166 -11.03 19.18 1.70
N VAL A 167 -11.78 20.00 0.95
CA VAL A 167 -12.13 21.36 1.35
C VAL A 167 -12.95 21.37 2.63
N LYS A 168 -13.95 20.48 2.73
CA LYS A 168 -14.78 20.33 3.93
C LYS A 168 -13.95 19.95 5.16
N GLN A 169 -12.93 19.12 4.99
CA GLN A 169 -12.07 18.68 6.10
C GLN A 169 -11.00 19.70 6.47
N LEU A 170 -10.39 20.38 5.51
CA LEU A 170 -9.41 21.45 5.76
C LEU A 170 -10.06 22.65 6.47
N GLY A 171 -11.33 22.91 6.19
CA GLY A 171 -12.03 24.07 6.74
C GLY A 171 -11.60 25.37 6.05
N PRO A 172 -11.94 26.54 6.62
CA PRO A 172 -11.49 27.81 6.06
C PRO A 172 -9.96 27.87 6.11
N LEU A 173 -9.33 27.88 4.94
CA LEU A 173 -7.89 28.06 4.79
C LEU A 173 -7.58 29.55 4.78
N ASP A 174 -6.57 29.97 5.55
CA ASP A 174 -6.14 31.37 5.62
C ASP A 174 -5.61 31.81 4.25
N SER A 175 -6.27 32.79 3.65
CA SER A 175 -6.05 33.22 2.27
C SER A 175 -4.79 34.07 2.06
N GLU A 176 -3.83 34.06 2.99
CA GLU A 176 -2.77 35.08 3.03
C GLU A 176 -1.49 34.70 2.26
N ALA A 177 -1.40 33.52 1.65
CA ALA A 177 -0.16 33.05 1.03
C ALA A 177 -0.32 32.31 -0.33
N ALA A 178 -1.25 32.71 -1.20
CA ALA A 178 -1.25 32.24 -2.59
C ALA A 178 -1.28 33.42 -3.57
N PRO A 179 -0.40 33.46 -4.60
CA PRO A 179 -0.63 34.35 -5.74
C PRO A 179 -1.97 33.99 -6.38
N ALA A 180 -2.77 35.01 -6.69
CA ALA A 180 -4.10 34.86 -7.24
C ALA A 180 -4.09 33.91 -8.46
N PRO A 181 -4.99 32.91 -8.53
CA PRO A 181 -5.10 32.09 -9.73
C PRO A 181 -5.49 32.98 -10.90
N GLU A 182 -4.74 32.89 -12.01
CA GLU A 182 -5.24 33.39 -13.30
C GLU A 182 -6.59 32.73 -13.55
N ALA A 183 -7.60 33.58 -13.72
CA ALA A 183 -9.00 33.17 -13.78
C ALA A 183 -9.25 32.21 -14.94
N VAL A 184 -9.48 30.93 -14.64
CA VAL A 184 -10.22 30.05 -15.55
C VAL A 184 -11.65 29.99 -15.07
N SER A 185 -12.49 30.76 -15.75
CA SER A 185 -13.93 30.85 -15.51
C SER A 185 -14.60 29.48 -15.66
N TYR A 186 -15.19 28.96 -14.57
CA TYR A 186 -16.27 27.99 -14.67
C TYR A 186 -17.52 28.59 -14.04
N THR A 187 -18.38 29.09 -14.93
CA THR A 187 -19.76 29.48 -14.65
C THR A 187 -20.47 28.34 -13.92
N HIS A 188 -20.88 28.61 -12.67
CA HIS A 188 -21.89 27.84 -11.98
C HIS A 188 -23.16 27.78 -12.84
N LEU A 189 -23.46 26.62 -13.44
CA LEU A 189 -24.80 26.32 -13.90
C LEU A 189 -25.70 26.13 -12.66
N LYS A 190 -26.28 27.24 -12.19
CA LYS A 190 -27.43 27.21 -11.28
C LYS A 190 -28.54 26.42 -11.98
N LYS A 191 -28.87 25.24 -11.45
CA LYS A 191 -30.10 24.51 -11.81
C LYS A 191 -31.31 25.42 -11.57
N LYS A 192 -31.88 26.00 -12.64
CA LYS A 192 -33.21 26.61 -12.58
C LYS A 192 -34.23 25.49 -12.47
N LYS A 193 -35.00 25.49 -11.37
CA LYS A 193 -36.23 24.69 -11.23
C LYS A 193 -37.24 25.21 -12.25
N GLN A 194 -37.66 24.36 -13.19
CA GLN A 194 -38.83 24.62 -14.03
C GLN A 194 -40.02 23.84 -13.45
N LYS A 195 -40.96 24.56 -12.83
CA LYS A 195 -42.32 24.06 -12.53
C LYS A 195 -43.09 24.01 -13.84
N TYR A 196 -43.81 22.92 -14.09
CA TYR A 196 -44.92 22.91 -15.05
C TYR A 196 -46.22 22.91 -14.23
N ILE A 197 -47.09 23.88 -14.49
CA ILE A 197 -48.46 23.96 -14.01
C ILE A 197 -49.36 24.09 -15.24
N THR A 198 -50.39 23.23 -15.23
CA THR A 198 -51.56 23.05 -16.12
C THR A 198 -51.32 22.67 -17.56
#